data_AF-X1S1W2-F1
#
_entry.id   AF-X1S1W2-F1
#
_cell.length_a   1.000
_cell.length_b   1.000
_cell.length_c   1.000
_cell.angle_alpha   90.00
_cell.angle_beta   90.00
_cell.angle_gamma   90.00
#
_symmetry.space_group_name_H-M   'P 1'
#
loop_
_entity.id
_entity.type
_entity.pdbx_description
1 polymer ?
#
loop_
_entity_poly.entity_id
_entity_poly.type
_entity_poly.pdbx_seq_one_letter_code
_entity_poly.pdbx_strand_id
1 'polypeptide(L)' 'EQEVEFANRLSTMDRLVRGAPDDDERRSLVNEVLDEVKAMPSSSWQKHYLEEIKKLWPNLITPWNMRDRKKE' A
#
# COMPACT_ATOMS: atom_id res chain seq x y z
N GLU A 1 7.00 -15.94 -9.74
CA GLU A 1 7.69 -15.77 -8.44
C GLU A 1 7.34 -14.45 -7.74
N GLN A 2 7.45 -13.30 -8.40
CA GLN A 2 7.08 -11.99 -7.81
C GLN A 2 5.67 -11.94 -7.21
N GLU A 3 4.72 -12.66 -7.80
CA GLU A 3 3.32 -12.61 -7.36
C GLU A 3 3.09 -13.21 -5.96
N VAL A 4 3.73 -14.34 -5.69
CA VAL A 4 3.65 -15.07 -4.42
C VAL A 4 4.46 -14.35 -3.35
N GLU A 5 5.58 -13.75 -3.73
CA GLU A 5 6.41 -12.94 -2.84
C GLU A 5 5.65 -11.69 -2.37
N PHE A 6 5.00 -10.99 -3.30
CA PHE A 6 4.22 -9.81 -2.99
C PHE A 6 2.99 -10.12 -2.12
N ALA A 7 2.28 -11.22 -2.41
CA ALA A 7 1.16 -11.67 -1.59
C ALA A 7 1.58 -12.05 -0.16
N ASN A 8 2.70 -12.77 0.00
CA ASN A 8 3.27 -13.07 1.32
C ASN A 8 3.67 -11.79 2.07
N ARG A 9 4.23 -10.81 1.36
CA ARG A 9 4.66 -9.54 1.94
C ARG A 9 3.47 -8.70 2.37
N LEU A 10 2.42 -8.61 1.55
CA LEU A 10 1.13 -8.01 1.90
C LEU A 10 0.53 -8.64 3.17
N SER A 11 0.52 -9.97 3.25
CA SER A 11 0.01 -10.70 4.42
C SER A 11 0.84 -10.43 5.69
N THR A 12 2.16 -10.36 5.55
CA THR A 12 3.08 -10.03 6.64
C THR A 12 2.86 -8.58 7.12
N MET A 13 2.75 -7.65 6.18
CA MET A 13 2.44 -6.25 6.43
C MET A 13 1.09 -6.07 7.10
N ASP A 14 0.04 -6.80 6.69
CA ASP A 14 -1.29 -6.72 7.33
C ASP A 14 -1.22 -7.10 8.80
N ARG A 15 -0.45 -8.15 9.11
CA ARG A 15 -0.22 -8.57 10.49
C ARG A 15 0.55 -7.51 11.30
N LEU A 16 1.54 -6.85 10.70
CA LEU A 16 2.29 -5.76 11.35
C LEU A 16 1.41 -4.53 11.58
N VAL A 17 0.66 -4.10 10.57
CA VAL A 17 -0.28 -2.97 10.64
C VAL A 17 -1.35 -3.21 11.70
N ARG A 18 -1.96 -4.41 11.75
CA ARG A 18 -2.93 -4.75 12.81
C ARG A 18 -2.31 -4.79 14.20
N GLY A 19 -1.03 -5.18 14.30
CA GLY A 19 -0.30 -5.28 15.55
C GLY A 19 0.30 -3.96 16.05
N ALA A 20 0.50 -2.98 15.16
CA ALA A 20 1.02 -1.67 15.52
C ALA A 20 0.02 -0.92 16.41
N PRO A 21 0.46 -0.29 17.51
CA PRO A 21 -0.42 0.44 18.43
C PRO A 21 -0.85 1.81 17.87
N ASP A 22 -0.02 2.42 17.02
CA ASP A 22 -0.20 3.79 16.54
C ASP A 22 -0.56 3.86 15.05
N ASP A 23 -1.46 4.78 14.71
CA ASP A 23 -1.92 4.97 13.34
C ASP A 23 -0.83 5.56 12.42
N ASP A 24 0.13 6.31 12.95
CA ASP A 24 1.26 6.83 12.17
C ASP A 24 2.23 5.72 11.76
N GLU A 25 2.50 4.76 12.64
CA GLU A 25 3.34 3.60 12.35
C GLU A 25 2.67 2.69 11.31
N ARG A 26 1.37 2.46 11.48
CA ARG A 26 0.52 1.79 10.49
C ARG A 26 0.57 2.46 9.11
N ARG A 27 0.46 3.79 9.08
CA ARG A 27 0.55 4.57 7.82
C ARG A 27 1.93 4.49 7.19
N SER A 28 3.00 4.54 7.98
CA SER A 28 4.36 4.41 7.47
C SER A 28 4.57 3.07 6.75
N LEU A 29 4.13 1.98 7.37
CA LEU A 29 4.18 0.64 6.79
C LEU A 29 3.39 0.53 5.48
N VAL A 30 2.16 1.04 5.46
CA VAL A 30 1.32 1.04 4.25
C VAL A 30 1.94 1.89 3.13
N ASN A 31 2.58 3.02 3.47
CA ASN A 31 3.27 3.87 2.50
C ASN A 31 4.50 3.19 1.89
N GLU A 32 5.28 2.43 2.66
CA GLU A 32 6.40 1.65 2.11
C GLU A 32 5.94 0.66 1.04
N VAL A 33 4.88 -0.11 1.32
CA VAL A 33 4.31 -1.06 0.34
C VAL A 33 3.78 -0.32 -0.89
N LEU A 34 3.13 0.82 -0.70
CA LEU A 34 2.66 1.66 -1.81
C LEU A 34 3.79 2.17 -2.69
N ASP A 35 4.92 2.55 -2.10
CA ASP A 35 6.10 3.02 -2.83
C ASP A 35 6.75 1.89 -3.63
N GLU A 36 6.89 0.70 -3.03
CA GLU A 36 7.35 -0.51 -3.73
C GLU A 36 6.45 -0.86 -4.92
N VAL A 37 5.12 -0.76 -4.76
CA VAL A 37 4.16 -0.98 -5.87
C VAL A 37 4.28 0.08 -6.95
N LYS A 38 4.60 1.32 -6.60
CA LYS A 38 4.85 2.40 -7.56
C LYS A 38 6.17 2.23 -8.31
N ALA A 39 7.19 1.69 -7.65
CA ALA A 39 8.49 1.39 -8.25
C ALA A 39 8.42 0.23 -9.25
N MET A 40 7.42 -0.65 -9.15
CA MET A 40 7.17 -1.67 -10.16
C MET A 40 6.76 -1.06 -11.51
N PRO A 41 7.21 -1.64 -12.64
CA PRO A 41 6.80 -1.19 -13.96
C PRO A 41 5.28 -1.25 -14.10
N SER A 42 4.69 -0.20 -14.68
CA SER A 42 3.23 -0.13 -14.86
C SER A 42 2.71 -1.32 -15.67
N SER A 43 2.13 -2.26 -14.94
CA SER A 43 1.57 -3.51 -15.42
C SER A 43 0.21 -3.74 -14.76
N SER A 44 -0.57 -4.68 -15.29
CA SER A 44 -1.85 -5.09 -14.72
C SER A 44 -1.73 -5.46 -13.23
N TRP A 45 -0.58 -6.01 -12.84
CA TRP A 45 -0.22 -6.35 -11.45
C TRP A 45 -0.14 -5.14 -10.53
N GLN A 46 0.46 -4.04 -10.98
CA GLN A 46 0.53 -2.81 -10.18
C GLN A 46 -0.87 -2.32 -9.82
N LYS A 47 -1.79 -2.31 -10.79
CA LYS A 47 -3.19 -1.93 -10.53
C LYS A 47 -3.86 -2.89 -9.56
N HIS A 48 -3.67 -4.20 -9.76
CA HIS A 48 -4.25 -5.22 -8.89
C HIS A 48 -3.78 -5.04 -7.44
N TYR A 49 -2.49 -4.83 -7.21
CA TYR A 49 -1.95 -4.60 -5.87
C TYR A 49 -2.44 -3.29 -5.24
N LEU A 50 -2.53 -2.21 -6.01
CA LEU A 50 -3.10 -0.95 -5.51
C LEU A 50 -4.56 -1.12 -5.06
N GLU A 51 -5.35 -1.94 -5.76
CA GLU A 51 -6.72 -2.25 -5.37
C GLU A 51 -6.79 -3.11 -4.11
N GLU A 52 -5.93 -4.12 -3.97
CA GLU A 52 -5.87 -4.98 -2.79
C GLU A 52 -5.42 -4.22 -1.54
N ILE A 53 -4.38 -3.39 -1.65
CA ILE A 53 -3.94 -2.50 -0.56
C ILE A 53 -5.11 -1.59 -0.13
N LYS A 54 -5.86 -1.02 -1.09
CA LYS A 54 -7.07 -0.22 -0.80
C LYS A 54 -8.17 -0.97 -0.07
N LYS A 55 -8.38 -2.25 -0.37
CA LYS A 55 -9.37 -3.07 0.32
C LYS A 55 -8.92 -3.43 1.75
N LEU A 56 -7.63 -3.71 1.93
CA LEU A 56 -7.09 -4.13 3.23
C LEU A 56 -6.99 -2.96 4.22
N TRP A 57 -6.54 -1.79 3.76
CA TRP A 57 -6.30 -0.64 4.64
C TRP A 57 -6.98 0.66 4.14
N PRO A 58 -8.30 0.68 3.97
CA PRO A 58 -9.02 1.84 3.42
C PRO A 58 -8.87 3.11 4.28
N ASN A 59 -8.63 2.96 5.58
CA ASN A 59 -8.52 4.07 6.54
C ASN A 59 -7.09 4.58 6.74
N LEU A 60 -6.08 3.83 6.28
CA LEU A 60 -4.66 4.14 6.50
C LEU A 60 -3.98 4.62 5.22
N ILE A 61 -4.52 4.25 4.07
CA ILE A 61 -4.18 4.94 2.84
C ILE A 61 -4.78 6.33 2.99
N THR A 62 -3.96 7.31 3.40
CA THR A 62 -4.27 8.70 3.11
C THR A 62 -4.68 8.72 1.65
N PRO A 63 -5.93 9.10 1.31
CA PRO A 63 -6.33 9.18 -0.07
C PRO A 63 -5.23 9.99 -0.72
N TRP A 64 -4.49 9.35 -1.62
CA TRP A 64 -3.47 10.01 -2.42
C TRP A 64 -4.29 10.97 -3.25
N ASN A 65 -4.58 12.12 -2.63
CA ASN A 65 -5.66 12.97 -3.01
C ASN A 65 -5.16 13.49 -4.34
N MET A 66 -5.73 13.00 -5.43
CA MET A 66 -5.48 13.55 -6.76
C MET A 66 -5.77 15.07 -6.78
N ARG A 67 -6.39 15.61 -5.72
CA ARG A 67 -6.53 17.02 -5.39
C ARG A 67 -5.22 17.76 -5.04
N ASP A 68 -4.18 17.12 -4.52
CA ASP A 68 -2.90 17.79 -4.21
C ASP A 68 -1.94 17.89 -5.40
N ARG A 69 -2.32 17.36 -6.58
CA ARG A 69 -1.61 17.58 -7.86
C ARG A 69 -2.05 18.86 -8.61
N LYS A 70 -2.85 19.74 -8.00
CA LYS A 70 -3.18 21.06 -8.53
C LYS A 70 -2.76 22.17 -7.55
N LYS A 71 -1.47 22.26 -7.29
CA LYS A 71 -0.80 23.51 -6.90
C LYS A 71 0.53 23.60 -7.67
N GLU A 72 0.40 23.66 -8.99
CA GLU A 72 1.25 24.55 -9.81
C GLU A 72 0.49 25.87 -9.96
#